data_AF-A0A3M8VYY7-F1
#
_entry.id   AF-A0A3M8VYY7-F1
#
_cell.length_a   1.000
_cell.length_b   1.000
_cell.length_c   1.000
_cell.angle_alpha   90.00
_cell.angle_beta   90.00
_cell.angle_gamma   90.00
#
_symmetry.space_group_name_H-M   'P 1'
#
loop_
_entity.id
_entity.type
_entity.pdbx_description
1 polymer ?
#
loop_
_entity_poly.entity_id
_entity_poly.type
_entity_poly.pdbx_seq_one_letter_code
_entity_poly.pdbx_strand_id
1 'polypeptide(L)'
;MKFWRLDRERELRDKQPTCERCAGKPQLAPMRFIQVCRAGHMADIDWRRWAHSRGEGHSQRQCQVRRLRFVATPQSSGLEALRVVCAVCKAGRNLAGISQKSILKQMGLACPGTHPWQSETDEAESCEETPQAVQRGASNVYFPITHSALDIPAPAGLPEDDELTQRVVNHQLWPSFISEDGSPIADSYRGVIAHQCGVSQEFVQSVRRRHAAEAASTPSAADADDDLSIAEWAAFSAPESVTDSKTFTVRRTRLGVDHDDPGSMQELAADISAVVVADRVREVRALEGFTRYEPNSGEGEEGESGRVVSVNTQARALWLPAIETYGEGIFIAVDEERVSAWERIPSVRDWTRRIEGNLGASFKADRLRAKSGPELLPRFVMLHTLAHQFIRQLSYDSGYNAASLRERVYARSHAPGSEHPPQAGVFIYTAAGDAEGTLGGLVRQGQPPNLVETLIRLLESAQWCSQDPLCADSTGRSLANLNRAACHACTLLPETCCEIDNSLLDRTLLIGDGEVPGFFRGVVQAALEESAGAIDLP
;
A
#
# COMPACT_ATOMS: atom_id res chain seq x y z
N MET A 1 -38.34 17.66 5.55
CA MET A 1 -37.52 18.21 4.45
C MET A 1 -36.23 18.79 5.02
N LYS A 2 -35.05 18.36 4.54
CA LYS A 2 -33.74 18.81 5.06
C LYS A 2 -33.19 19.97 4.22
N PHE A 3 -32.70 21.03 4.86
CA PHE A 3 -32.09 22.20 4.19
C PHE A 3 -30.58 22.19 4.43
N TRP A 4 -29.78 22.51 3.41
CA TRP A 4 -28.32 22.61 3.50
C TRP A 4 -27.87 24.08 3.59
N ARG A 5 -26.86 24.37 4.44
CA ARG A 5 -26.19 25.67 4.60
C ARG A 5 -24.69 25.47 4.82
N LEU A 6 -23.90 26.49 4.49
CA LEU A 6 -22.43 26.53 4.55
C LEU A 6 -21.91 27.32 5.77
N ASP A 7 -22.72 27.49 6.83
CA ASP A 7 -22.35 28.32 7.98
C ASP A 7 -21.38 27.51 8.89
N ARG A 8 -20.08 27.54 8.58
CA ARG A 8 -19.00 26.87 9.33
C ARG A 8 -18.79 27.43 10.75
N GLU A 9 -19.25 28.65 11.03
CA GLU A 9 -19.18 29.32 12.34
C GLU A 9 -19.83 28.55 13.50
N ARG A 10 -20.60 27.50 13.19
CA ARG A 10 -21.34 26.68 14.16
C ARG A 10 -20.74 25.29 14.37
N GLU A 11 -19.67 24.95 13.67
CA GLU A 11 -18.93 23.71 13.88
C GLU A 11 -18.15 23.81 15.19
N LEU A 12 -18.61 23.07 16.20
CA LEU A 12 -17.92 22.93 17.47
C LEU A 12 -17.01 21.70 17.37
N ARG A 13 -15.74 21.86 17.74
CA ARG A 13 -14.77 20.76 17.80
C ARG A 13 -15.35 19.59 18.62
N ASP A 14 -15.15 18.37 18.12
CA ASP A 14 -15.59 17.11 18.75
C ASP A 14 -17.10 16.98 18.98
N LYS A 15 -17.92 17.82 18.33
CA LYS A 15 -19.39 17.75 18.41
C LYS A 15 -19.99 17.50 17.04
N GLN A 16 -20.80 16.44 16.95
CA GLN A 16 -21.48 16.12 15.70
C GLN A 16 -22.48 17.23 15.32
N PRO A 17 -22.44 17.73 14.08
CA PRO A 17 -23.33 18.79 13.64
C PRO A 17 -24.78 18.29 13.59
N THR A 18 -25.72 19.11 14.07
CA THR A 18 -27.15 18.78 14.12
C THR A 18 -27.99 19.79 13.36
N CYS A 19 -29.12 19.37 12.83
CA CYS A 19 -30.05 20.26 12.14
C CYS A 19 -30.87 21.06 13.16
N GLU A 20 -30.55 22.33 13.37
CA GLU A 20 -31.31 23.20 14.29
C GLU A 20 -32.75 23.49 13.85
N ARG A 21 -33.09 23.23 12.57
CA ARG A 21 -34.41 23.55 11.99
C ARG A 21 -35.40 22.40 12.05
N CYS A 22 -34.91 21.18 12.23
CA CYS A 22 -35.76 20.00 12.26
C CYS A 22 -36.09 19.65 13.71
N ALA A 23 -37.35 19.30 13.96
CA ALA A 23 -37.76 18.73 15.24
C ALA A 23 -36.88 17.50 15.55
N GLY A 24 -36.48 17.38 16.82
CA GLY A 24 -35.56 16.31 17.28
C GLY A 24 -34.08 16.53 16.95
N LYS A 25 -33.70 17.69 16.39
CA LYS A 25 -32.30 18.08 16.08
C LYS A 25 -31.47 16.91 15.50
N PRO A 26 -31.95 16.27 14.41
CA PRO A 26 -31.27 15.09 13.86
C PRO A 26 -29.84 15.44 13.44
N GLN A 27 -28.94 14.48 13.59
CA GLN A 27 -27.56 14.59 13.13
C GLN A 27 -27.51 14.87 11.62
N LEU A 28 -26.65 15.80 11.21
CA LEU A 28 -26.35 16.07 9.82
C LEU A 28 -25.40 14.98 9.30
N ALA A 29 -25.67 14.51 8.08
CA ALA A 29 -24.78 13.61 7.37
C ALA A 29 -24.03 14.40 6.29
N PRO A 30 -22.71 14.21 6.13
CA PRO A 30 -21.95 14.88 5.08
C PRO A 30 -22.42 14.47 3.70
N MET A 31 -22.21 15.35 2.73
CA MET A 31 -22.56 15.07 1.34
C MET A 31 -21.64 13.96 0.81
N ARG A 32 -22.21 13.02 0.06
CA ARG A 32 -21.47 11.83 -0.40
C ARG A 32 -20.51 12.09 -1.55
N PHE A 33 -20.67 13.22 -2.23
CA PHE A 33 -19.89 13.59 -3.40
C PHE A 33 -19.08 14.85 -3.11
N ILE A 34 -17.82 14.79 -3.54
CA ILE A 34 -16.83 15.86 -3.44
C ILE A 34 -16.23 16.07 -4.83
N GLN A 35 -15.56 17.20 -5.04
CA GLN A 35 -14.71 17.42 -6.21
C GLN A 35 -13.24 17.25 -5.85
N VAL A 36 -12.51 16.60 -6.74
CA VAL A 36 -11.05 16.42 -6.68
C VAL A 36 -10.43 16.79 -8.04
N CYS A 37 -9.16 17.14 -8.10
CA CYS A 37 -8.43 17.36 -9.35
C CYS A 37 -7.07 16.64 -9.34
N ARG A 38 -6.40 16.58 -10.50
CA ARG A 38 -5.08 15.96 -10.67
C ARG A 38 -3.97 16.68 -9.90
N ALA A 39 -4.14 17.97 -9.61
CA ALA A 39 -3.22 18.73 -8.76
C ALA A 39 -3.34 18.36 -7.26
N GLY A 40 -4.27 17.47 -6.90
CA GLY A 40 -4.43 16.97 -5.53
C GLY A 40 -5.41 17.74 -4.65
N HIS A 41 -5.98 18.85 -5.15
CA HIS A 41 -6.96 19.66 -4.43
C HIS A 41 -8.26 18.89 -4.17
N MET A 42 -8.97 19.27 -3.11
CA MET A 42 -10.25 18.67 -2.73
C MET A 42 -11.17 19.73 -2.13
N ALA A 43 -12.41 19.74 -2.60
CA ALA A 43 -13.44 20.63 -2.07
C ALA A 43 -14.85 20.03 -2.22
N ASP A 44 -15.83 20.69 -1.62
CA ASP A 44 -17.23 20.45 -1.93
C ASP A 44 -17.57 20.91 -3.36
N ILE A 45 -18.51 20.21 -4.00
CA ILE A 45 -19.10 20.66 -5.27
C ILE A 45 -19.96 21.90 -4.98
N ASP A 46 -19.91 22.94 -5.84
CA ASP A 46 -20.87 24.05 -5.77
C ASP A 46 -22.26 23.52 -6.19
N TRP A 47 -22.99 23.01 -5.18
CA TRP A 47 -24.32 22.42 -5.34
C TRP A 47 -25.36 23.42 -5.83
N ARG A 48 -25.12 24.73 -5.65
CA ARG A 48 -25.99 25.76 -6.22
C ARG A 48 -25.78 25.79 -7.72
N ARG A 49 -24.54 25.85 -8.22
CA ARG A 49 -24.28 25.77 -9.67
C ARG A 49 -24.80 24.44 -10.25
N TRP A 50 -24.62 23.32 -9.56
CA TRP A 50 -25.20 22.02 -9.97
C TRP A 50 -26.72 22.08 -10.15
N ALA A 51 -27.45 22.59 -9.16
CA ALA A 51 -28.91 22.66 -9.19
C ALA A 51 -29.44 23.58 -10.31
N HIS A 52 -28.70 24.64 -10.65
CA HIS A 52 -29.11 25.63 -11.65
C HIS A 52 -28.51 25.39 -13.04
N SER A 53 -27.65 24.38 -13.23
CA SER A 53 -26.95 24.13 -14.49
C SER A 53 -27.89 23.76 -15.66
N ARG A 54 -29.12 23.34 -15.36
CA ARG A 54 -30.18 23.06 -16.34
C ARG A 54 -31.36 24.04 -16.19
N GLY A 55 -31.12 25.26 -15.71
CA GLY A 55 -32.15 26.28 -15.59
C GLY A 55 -32.77 26.64 -16.94
N GLU A 56 -34.07 26.50 -17.06
CA GLU A 56 -34.82 26.76 -18.30
C GLU A 56 -35.11 28.26 -18.46
N GLY A 57 -35.40 28.95 -17.36
CA GLY A 57 -35.74 30.39 -17.35
C GLY A 57 -34.59 31.32 -16.94
N HIS A 58 -34.69 32.60 -17.35
CA HIS A 58 -33.73 33.65 -16.98
C HIS A 58 -33.58 33.80 -15.47
N SER A 59 -34.70 33.78 -14.74
CA SER A 59 -34.74 33.84 -13.27
C SER A 59 -34.05 32.67 -12.59
N GLN A 60 -34.00 31.50 -13.23
CA GLN A 60 -33.29 30.32 -12.72
C GLN A 60 -31.78 30.42 -12.98
N ARG A 61 -31.37 30.88 -14.17
CA ARG A 61 -29.95 31.00 -14.54
C ARG A 61 -29.21 32.07 -13.73
N GLN A 62 -29.91 33.12 -13.31
CA GLN A 62 -29.33 34.20 -12.49
C GLN A 62 -29.51 34.02 -10.98
N CYS A 63 -30.19 32.96 -10.54
CA CYS A 63 -30.49 32.74 -9.13
C CYS A 63 -29.21 32.46 -8.31
N GLN A 64 -28.86 33.39 -7.43
CA GLN A 64 -27.68 33.26 -6.54
C GLN A 64 -28.02 32.61 -5.19
N VAL A 65 -29.27 32.21 -4.95
CA VAL A 65 -29.74 31.70 -3.66
C VAL A 65 -29.11 30.35 -3.31
N ARG A 66 -28.48 30.26 -2.13
CA ARG A 66 -27.86 29.02 -1.60
C ARG A 66 -28.81 28.14 -0.77
N ARG A 67 -30.11 28.44 -0.75
CA ARG A 67 -31.13 27.67 -0.01
C ARG A 67 -31.56 26.45 -0.82
N LEU A 68 -30.81 25.36 -0.68
CA LEU A 68 -30.99 24.12 -1.45
C LEU A 68 -31.71 23.03 -0.63
N ARG A 69 -32.34 22.09 -1.35
CA ARG A 69 -32.96 20.88 -0.82
C ARG A 69 -32.37 19.66 -1.51
N PHE A 70 -32.07 18.64 -0.74
CA PHE A 70 -31.72 17.32 -1.23
C PHE A 70 -32.96 16.43 -1.12
N VAL A 71 -33.42 15.89 -2.25
CA VAL A 71 -34.69 15.14 -2.36
C VAL A 71 -34.40 13.78 -2.98
N ALA A 72 -34.95 12.73 -2.37
CA ALA A 72 -35.00 11.40 -2.96
C ALA A 72 -36.40 11.17 -3.54
N THR A 73 -36.52 10.89 -4.84
CA THR A 73 -37.79 10.56 -5.49
C THR A 73 -38.01 9.05 -5.52
N PRO A 74 -39.13 8.53 -5.00
CA PRO A 74 -39.40 7.10 -4.94
C PRO A 74 -39.60 6.41 -6.31
N GLN A 75 -39.83 7.18 -7.38
CA GLN A 75 -40.20 6.66 -8.70
C GLN A 75 -39.00 6.24 -9.58
N SER A 76 -37.77 6.46 -9.13
CA SER A 76 -36.56 6.11 -9.87
C SER A 76 -35.57 5.36 -8.98
N SER A 77 -34.66 4.61 -9.60
CA SER A 77 -33.59 3.88 -8.92
C SER A 77 -32.23 4.56 -9.17
N GLY A 78 -31.25 4.29 -8.28
CA GLY A 78 -29.88 4.80 -8.43
C GLY A 78 -29.75 6.33 -8.24
N LEU A 79 -28.81 6.94 -8.97
CA LEU A 79 -28.47 8.37 -8.84
C LEU A 79 -29.52 9.31 -9.45
N GLU A 80 -30.38 8.80 -10.33
CA GLU A 80 -31.50 9.53 -10.92
C GLU A 80 -32.57 9.89 -9.88
N ALA A 81 -32.68 9.09 -8.83
CA ALA A 81 -33.58 9.31 -7.70
C ALA A 81 -33.17 10.46 -6.78
N LEU A 82 -31.89 10.85 -6.82
CA LEU A 82 -31.33 11.87 -5.94
C LEU A 82 -31.28 13.21 -6.66
N ARG A 83 -31.90 14.24 -6.08
CA ARG A 83 -32.04 15.57 -6.72
C ARG A 83 -31.65 16.70 -5.79
N VAL A 84 -30.89 17.67 -6.31
CA VAL A 84 -30.63 18.94 -5.65
C VAL A 84 -31.54 20.00 -6.24
N VAL A 85 -32.30 20.70 -5.39
CA VAL A 85 -33.34 21.65 -5.83
C VAL A 85 -33.23 22.96 -5.07
N CYS A 86 -33.27 24.08 -5.78
CA CYS A 86 -33.38 25.40 -5.19
C CYS A 86 -34.76 25.60 -4.55
N ALA A 87 -34.80 26.02 -3.29
CA ALA A 87 -36.05 26.23 -2.58
C ALA A 87 -36.90 27.39 -3.15
N VAL A 88 -36.26 28.36 -3.83
CA VAL A 88 -36.87 29.60 -4.33
C VAL A 88 -37.30 29.47 -5.79
N CYS A 89 -36.37 29.39 -6.75
CA CYS A 89 -36.68 29.36 -8.18
C CYS A 89 -37.05 27.96 -8.72
N LYS A 90 -37.02 26.93 -7.87
CA LYS A 90 -37.34 25.53 -8.17
C LYS A 90 -36.45 24.83 -9.20
N ALA A 91 -35.42 25.51 -9.72
CA ALA A 91 -34.37 24.86 -10.52
C ALA A 91 -33.79 23.67 -9.76
N GLY A 92 -33.53 22.58 -10.45
CA GLY A 92 -32.90 21.43 -9.84
C GLY A 92 -32.40 20.40 -10.84
N ARG A 93 -31.45 19.58 -10.41
CA ARG A 93 -30.80 18.56 -11.23
C ARG A 93 -30.61 17.28 -10.43
N ASN A 94 -30.81 16.13 -11.06
CA ASN A 94 -30.54 14.83 -10.43
C ASN A 94 -29.03 14.55 -10.40
N LEU A 95 -28.58 13.49 -9.72
CA LEU A 95 -27.16 13.13 -9.65
C LEU A 95 -26.74 12.17 -10.77
N ALA A 96 -27.61 11.92 -11.76
CA ALA A 96 -27.29 11.07 -12.88
C ALA A 96 -26.11 11.64 -13.67
N GLY A 97 -25.10 10.81 -13.90
CA GLY A 97 -23.87 11.22 -14.57
C GLY A 97 -22.99 12.18 -13.78
N ILE A 98 -23.18 12.34 -12.45
CA ILE A 98 -22.32 13.23 -11.65
C ILE A 98 -20.84 12.87 -11.74
N SER A 99 -20.50 11.60 -11.90
CA SER A 99 -19.12 11.13 -12.05
C SER A 99 -18.66 11.00 -13.51
N GLN A 100 -19.41 11.53 -14.48
CA GLN A 100 -18.95 11.57 -15.87
C GLN A 100 -17.76 12.52 -16.00
N LYS A 101 -16.75 12.10 -16.80
CA LYS A 101 -15.54 12.89 -17.03
C LYS A 101 -15.90 14.29 -17.53
N SER A 102 -15.33 15.31 -16.90
CA SER A 102 -15.46 16.73 -17.30
C SER A 102 -16.85 17.35 -17.12
N ILE A 103 -17.81 16.66 -16.47
CA ILE A 103 -19.16 17.22 -16.25
C ILE A 103 -19.13 18.51 -15.42
N LEU A 104 -18.20 18.62 -14.47
CA LEU A 104 -18.00 19.81 -13.66
C LEU A 104 -17.56 21.00 -14.52
N LYS A 105 -16.55 20.81 -15.37
CA LYS A 105 -16.07 21.83 -16.32
C LYS A 105 -17.14 22.27 -17.32
N GLN A 106 -17.95 21.34 -17.84
CA GLN A 106 -19.08 21.66 -18.72
C GLN A 106 -20.14 22.56 -18.06
N MET A 107 -20.25 22.53 -16.72
CA MET A 107 -21.12 23.45 -15.96
C MET A 107 -20.41 24.74 -15.53
N GLY A 108 -19.19 24.98 -16.02
CA GLY A 108 -18.37 26.12 -15.64
C GLY A 108 -17.84 26.04 -14.20
N LEU A 109 -17.74 24.85 -13.61
CA LEU A 109 -17.05 24.64 -12.34
C LEU A 109 -15.56 24.44 -12.60
N ALA A 110 -14.74 25.18 -11.86
CA ALA A 110 -13.29 25.09 -11.85
C ALA A 110 -12.81 24.55 -10.50
N CYS A 111 -11.59 24.03 -10.47
CA CYS A 111 -10.94 23.67 -9.22
C CYS A 111 -10.80 24.93 -8.35
N PRO A 112 -11.19 24.89 -7.06
CA PRO A 112 -11.00 26.04 -6.18
C PRO A 112 -9.56 26.22 -5.71
N GLY A 113 -8.66 25.26 -5.95
CA GLY A 113 -7.26 25.35 -5.51
C GLY A 113 -7.06 25.16 -4.01
N THR A 114 -8.03 24.55 -3.32
CA THR A 114 -8.04 24.43 -1.87
C THR A 114 -8.06 22.97 -1.40
N HIS A 115 -7.72 22.78 -0.14
CA HIS A 115 -7.83 21.51 0.58
C HIS A 115 -8.71 21.64 1.83
N PRO A 116 -9.34 20.55 2.31
CA PRO A 116 -10.23 20.61 3.48
C PRO A 116 -9.52 20.97 4.80
N TRP A 117 -8.21 20.75 4.91
CA TRP A 117 -7.43 21.10 6.11
C TRP A 117 -6.88 22.53 6.09
N GLN A 118 -7.00 23.24 4.96
CA GLN A 118 -6.62 24.65 4.88
C GLN A 118 -7.67 25.51 5.58
N SER A 119 -7.19 26.54 6.27
CA SER A 119 -8.01 27.60 6.85
C SER A 119 -8.65 28.45 5.76
N GLU A 120 -9.75 29.13 6.06
CA GLU A 120 -10.35 30.12 5.15
C GLU A 120 -9.43 31.32 4.89
N THR A 121 -8.42 31.51 5.75
CA THR A 121 -7.38 32.55 5.62
C THR A 121 -6.24 32.13 4.69
N ASP A 122 -6.13 30.86 4.34
CA ASP A 122 -5.07 30.38 3.47
C ASP A 122 -5.39 30.76 2.02
N GLU A 123 -4.39 31.24 1.29
CA GLU A 123 -4.57 31.57 -0.11
C GLU A 123 -4.75 30.30 -0.95
N ALA A 124 -5.81 30.29 -1.75
CA ALA A 124 -6.05 29.21 -2.70
C ALA A 124 -4.99 29.20 -3.79
N GLU A 125 -4.48 28.02 -4.13
CA GLU A 125 -3.52 27.86 -5.22
C GLU A 125 -4.20 28.08 -6.58
N SER A 126 -3.51 28.72 -7.51
CA SER A 126 -3.98 28.78 -8.89
C SER A 126 -3.98 27.37 -9.50
N CYS A 127 -5.14 26.92 -9.98
CA CYS A 127 -5.30 25.56 -10.49
C CYS A 127 -6.13 25.55 -11.78
N GLU A 128 -5.54 25.06 -12.86
CA GLU A 128 -6.17 24.95 -14.18
C GLU A 128 -6.73 23.55 -14.46
N GLU A 129 -6.55 22.62 -13.52
CA GLU A 129 -6.99 21.24 -13.64
C GLU A 129 -8.50 21.10 -13.71
N THR A 130 -8.95 20.08 -14.45
CA THR A 130 -10.38 19.80 -14.59
C THR A 130 -10.89 19.03 -13.37
N PRO A 131 -11.78 19.61 -12.52
CA PRO A 131 -12.28 18.93 -11.35
C PRO A 131 -13.21 17.77 -11.74
N GLN A 132 -13.20 16.73 -10.93
CA GLN A 132 -13.98 15.51 -11.12
C GLN A 132 -14.79 15.22 -9.87
N ALA A 133 -16.07 14.90 -10.04
CA ALA A 133 -16.94 14.56 -8.92
C ALA A 133 -16.86 13.06 -8.61
N VAL A 134 -16.34 12.77 -7.43
CA VAL A 134 -16.13 11.40 -6.93
C VAL A 134 -16.90 11.19 -5.65
N GLN A 135 -17.16 9.93 -5.30
CA GLN A 135 -17.67 9.62 -3.97
C GLN A 135 -16.58 9.87 -2.94
N ARG A 136 -16.94 10.41 -1.78
CA ARG A 136 -15.99 10.73 -0.68
C ARG A 136 -15.15 9.53 -0.24
N GLY A 137 -15.70 8.32 -0.34
CA GLY A 137 -15.02 7.07 0.00
C GLY A 137 -14.49 6.29 -1.21
N ALA A 138 -14.36 6.90 -2.39
CA ALA A 138 -13.76 6.24 -3.54
C ALA A 138 -12.24 6.07 -3.33
N SER A 139 -11.67 4.94 -3.74
CA SER A 139 -10.24 4.64 -3.58
C SER A 139 -9.33 5.61 -4.33
N ASN A 140 -9.82 6.23 -5.41
CA ASN A 140 -9.09 7.25 -6.15
C ASN A 140 -9.09 8.64 -5.49
N VAL A 141 -9.60 8.77 -4.26
CA VAL A 141 -9.56 10.02 -3.52
C VAL A 141 -8.20 10.26 -2.89
N TYR A 142 -7.47 9.21 -2.50
CA TYR A 142 -6.22 9.36 -1.75
C TYR A 142 -5.27 8.19 -2.06
N PHE A 143 -4.16 8.49 -2.73
CA PHE A 143 -3.08 7.53 -2.98
C PHE A 143 -1.86 7.92 -2.15
N PRO A 144 -1.60 7.27 -1.00
CA PRO A 144 -0.45 7.60 -0.17
C PRO A 144 0.86 7.29 -0.89
N ILE A 145 1.87 8.14 -0.68
CA ILE A 145 3.26 7.90 -1.06
C ILE A 145 4.02 7.65 0.25
N THR A 146 4.23 6.36 0.53
CA THR A 146 4.88 5.89 1.76
C THR A 146 6.14 5.11 1.45
N HIS A 147 7.18 5.36 2.25
CA HIS A 147 8.43 4.61 2.22
C HIS A 147 8.51 3.74 3.47
N SER A 148 8.85 2.47 3.31
CA SER A 148 8.98 1.51 4.41
C SER A 148 10.36 0.87 4.40
N ALA A 149 10.95 0.71 5.57
CA ALA A 149 12.20 0.00 5.78
C ALA A 149 12.08 -0.94 6.98
N LEU A 150 12.65 -2.14 6.88
CA LEU A 150 12.93 -2.96 8.06
C LEU A 150 14.20 -2.45 8.72
N ASP A 151 14.14 -2.30 10.03
CA ASP A 151 15.31 -1.97 10.84
C ASP A 151 16.13 -3.25 11.08
N ILE A 152 17.10 -3.47 10.20
CA ILE A 152 18.01 -4.62 10.25
C ILE A 152 19.35 -4.15 10.82
N PRO A 153 19.85 -4.77 11.90
CA PRO A 153 21.15 -4.46 12.45
C PRO A 153 22.26 -4.70 11.42
N ALA A 154 23.33 -3.91 11.50
CA ALA A 154 24.52 -4.16 10.71
C ALA A 154 25.06 -5.59 10.93
N PRO A 155 25.69 -6.21 9.92
CA PRO A 155 26.29 -7.54 10.03
C PRO A 155 27.25 -7.66 11.22
N ALA A 156 27.35 -8.85 11.81
CA ALA A 156 28.17 -9.11 12.98
C ALA A 156 29.62 -8.60 12.79
N GLY A 157 30.05 -7.65 13.64
CA GLY A 157 31.40 -7.08 13.62
C GLY A 157 31.47 -5.55 13.63
N LEU A 158 30.35 -4.84 13.45
CA LEU A 158 30.25 -3.40 13.69
C LEU A 158 29.67 -3.17 15.11
N PRO A 159 30.50 -2.72 16.08
CA PRO A 159 30.20 -2.83 17.52
C PRO A 159 29.53 -1.58 18.06
N GLU A 160 28.48 -1.70 18.90
CA GLU A 160 27.87 -0.68 19.82
C GLU A 160 27.51 0.72 19.28
N ASP A 161 28.04 1.11 18.12
CA ASP A 161 28.03 2.42 17.53
C ASP A 161 26.65 2.74 16.96
N ASP A 162 25.83 1.76 16.56
CA ASP A 162 24.50 2.03 15.98
C ASP A 162 23.47 2.47 17.03
N GLU A 163 23.36 1.79 18.19
CA GLU A 163 22.45 2.25 19.25
C GLU A 163 22.90 3.62 19.78
N LEU A 164 24.20 3.84 19.93
CA LEU A 164 24.76 5.12 20.35
C LEU A 164 24.58 6.21 19.27
N THR A 165 24.73 5.86 18.00
CA THR A 165 24.47 6.74 16.85
C THR A 165 23.00 7.16 16.83
N GLN A 166 22.07 6.22 16.95
CA GLN A 166 20.63 6.51 16.97
C GLN A 166 20.26 7.42 18.16
N ARG A 167 20.84 7.19 19.35
CA ARG A 167 20.64 8.07 20.51
C ARG A 167 21.17 9.49 20.28
N VAL A 168 22.26 9.64 19.53
CA VAL A 168 22.83 10.94 19.16
C VAL A 168 21.97 11.65 18.11
N VAL A 169 21.52 10.94 17.07
CA VAL A 169 20.69 11.47 15.97
C VAL A 169 19.29 11.86 16.46
N ASN A 170 18.69 11.08 17.36
CA ASN A 170 17.36 11.35 17.91
C ASN A 170 17.36 12.41 19.02
N HIS A 171 18.52 12.99 19.33
CA HIS A 171 18.63 14.01 20.36
C HIS A 171 17.94 15.32 19.94
N GLN A 172 17.25 16.01 20.86
CA GLN A 172 16.50 17.24 20.55
C GLN A 172 17.34 18.37 19.93
N LEU A 173 18.63 18.40 20.27
CA LEU A 173 19.60 19.38 19.76
C LEU A 173 20.28 18.94 18.44
N TRP A 174 20.02 17.74 17.94
CA TRP A 174 20.62 17.23 16.70
C TRP A 174 20.31 18.11 15.48
N PRO A 175 19.06 18.55 15.22
CA PRO A 175 18.74 19.41 14.07
C PRO A 175 19.50 20.75 14.09
N SER A 176 19.66 21.35 15.28
CA SER A 176 20.43 22.58 15.45
C SER A 176 21.93 22.34 15.26
N PHE A 177 22.44 21.19 15.71
CA PHE A 177 23.85 20.82 15.57
C PHE A 177 24.26 20.56 14.11
N ILE A 178 23.37 19.99 13.30
CA ILE A 178 23.64 19.78 11.85
C ILE A 178 23.51 21.09 11.05
N SER A 179 22.65 22.02 11.46
CA SER A 179 22.41 23.27 10.73
C SER A 179 23.52 24.33 10.91
N GLU A 180 24.26 24.26 12.01
CA GLU A 180 25.30 25.24 12.35
C GLU A 180 26.70 24.63 12.21
N ASP A 181 27.22 24.54 10.98
CA ASP A 181 28.60 24.07 10.77
C ASP A 181 29.64 25.15 11.11
N GLY A 182 30.72 24.75 11.80
CA GLY A 182 31.86 25.63 12.10
C GLY A 182 31.60 26.78 13.10
N SER A 183 30.44 26.82 13.76
CA SER A 183 30.13 27.85 14.76
C SER A 183 30.62 27.45 16.17
N PRO A 184 30.98 28.40 17.06
CA PRO A 184 31.27 28.12 18.48
C PRO A 184 30.07 27.52 19.24
N ILE A 185 28.87 27.73 18.72
CA ILE A 185 27.62 27.20 19.27
C ILE A 185 27.50 25.69 18.96
N ALA A 186 28.00 25.25 17.80
CA ALA A 186 28.05 23.84 17.44
C ALA A 186 28.93 23.01 18.38
N ASP A 187 30.05 23.56 18.84
CA ASP A 187 30.90 22.93 19.86
C ASP A 187 30.15 22.78 21.20
N SER A 188 29.29 23.74 21.55
CA SER A 188 28.44 23.66 22.74
C SER A 188 27.37 22.58 22.59
N TYR A 189 26.70 22.49 21.44
CA TYR A 189 25.75 21.41 21.15
C TYR A 189 26.43 20.03 21.17
N ARG A 190 27.62 19.89 20.58
CA ARG A 190 28.41 18.66 20.62
C ARG A 190 28.66 18.21 22.06
N GLY A 191 29.09 19.13 22.92
CA GLY A 191 29.35 18.83 24.34
C GLY A 191 28.10 18.37 25.09
N VAL A 192 26.96 19.04 24.86
CA VAL A 192 25.69 18.69 25.51
C VAL A 192 25.18 17.33 25.03
N ILE A 193 25.19 17.08 23.72
CA ILE A 193 24.77 15.79 23.12
C ILE A 193 25.66 14.66 23.64
N ALA A 194 26.99 14.85 23.65
CA ALA A 194 27.94 13.85 24.15
C ALA A 194 27.65 13.48 25.61
N HIS A 195 27.44 14.48 26.48
CA HIS A 195 27.15 14.26 27.89
C HIS A 195 25.79 13.55 28.10
N GLN A 196 24.73 13.98 27.42
CA GLN A 196 23.38 13.42 27.60
C GLN A 196 23.23 12.03 26.98
N CYS A 197 23.94 11.76 25.87
CA CYS A 197 23.97 10.44 25.24
C CYS A 197 25.01 9.50 25.86
N GLY A 198 25.89 9.99 26.74
CA GLY A 198 26.94 9.19 27.39
C GLY A 198 28.02 8.69 26.42
N VAL A 199 28.35 9.50 25.41
CA VAL A 199 29.33 9.21 24.35
C VAL A 199 30.43 10.26 24.33
N SER A 200 31.54 10.02 23.63
CA SER A 200 32.59 11.03 23.46
C SER A 200 32.17 12.13 22.49
N GLN A 201 32.79 13.32 22.61
CA GLN A 201 32.54 14.41 21.65
C GLN A 201 33.05 14.02 20.26
N GLU A 202 34.14 13.26 20.18
CA GLU A 202 34.69 12.73 18.94
C GLU A 202 33.71 11.79 18.23
N PHE A 203 32.96 10.99 18.99
CA PHE A 203 31.92 10.12 18.47
C PHE A 203 30.74 10.92 17.88
N VAL A 204 30.25 11.95 18.58
CA VAL A 204 29.20 12.83 18.04
C VAL A 204 29.66 13.53 16.74
N GLN A 205 30.93 13.92 16.67
CA GLN A 205 31.53 14.51 15.47
C GLN A 205 31.71 13.48 14.34
N SER A 206 31.99 12.21 14.64
CA SER A 206 32.10 11.15 13.63
C SER A 206 30.72 10.81 13.04
N VAL A 207 29.68 10.75 13.87
CA VAL A 207 28.27 10.58 13.44
C VAL A 207 27.88 11.70 12.50
N ARG A 208 28.18 12.96 12.85
CA ARG A 208 27.85 14.11 12.00
C ARG A 208 28.60 14.10 10.66
N ARG A 209 29.86 13.67 10.64
CA ARG A 209 30.63 13.50 9.40
C ARG A 209 30.04 12.42 8.49
N ARG A 210 29.61 11.29 9.06
CA ARG A 210 28.89 10.24 8.32
C ARG A 210 27.58 10.77 7.74
N HIS A 211 26.77 11.43 8.56
CA HIS A 211 25.50 12.04 8.12
C HIS A 211 25.69 13.13 7.05
N ALA A 212 26.78 13.91 7.12
CA ALA A 212 27.10 14.90 6.08
C ALA A 212 27.61 14.26 4.79
N ALA A 213 28.35 13.16 4.88
CA ALA A 213 28.77 12.38 3.72
C ALA A 213 27.58 11.70 3.04
N GLU A 214 26.67 11.11 3.81
CA GLU A 214 25.40 10.53 3.36
C GLU A 214 24.46 11.57 2.73
N ALA A 215 24.41 12.78 3.28
CA ALA A 215 23.63 13.89 2.70
C ALA A 215 24.29 14.49 1.44
N ALA A 216 25.62 14.41 1.31
CA ALA A 216 26.38 14.89 0.16
C ALA A 216 26.40 13.87 -0.99
N SER A 217 26.31 12.57 -0.70
CA SER A 217 25.87 11.56 -1.66
C SER A 217 24.40 11.80 -1.94
N THR A 218 24.10 12.71 -2.86
CA THR A 218 22.75 12.86 -3.37
C THR A 218 22.39 11.54 -4.05
N PRO A 219 21.34 10.82 -3.63
CA PRO A 219 20.90 9.64 -4.36
C PRO A 219 20.53 10.14 -5.76
N SER A 220 21.26 9.71 -6.78
CA SER A 220 20.73 9.83 -8.12
C SER A 220 19.56 8.85 -8.18
N ALA A 221 18.43 9.24 -8.75
CA ALA A 221 17.29 8.35 -8.97
C ALA A 221 17.62 7.11 -9.84
N ALA A 222 18.88 6.98 -10.30
CA ALA A 222 19.40 5.91 -11.13
C ALA A 222 20.38 4.96 -10.40
N ASP A 223 20.66 5.15 -9.10
CA ASP A 223 21.49 4.17 -8.37
C ASP A 223 20.66 2.95 -7.99
N ALA A 224 20.78 1.89 -8.81
CA ALA A 224 20.24 0.56 -8.55
C ALA A 224 20.82 -0.12 -7.28
N ASP A 225 21.72 0.56 -6.57
CA ASP A 225 22.50 0.10 -5.41
C ASP A 225 21.79 0.40 -4.06
N ASP A 226 20.72 1.21 -4.07
CA ASP A 226 19.95 1.61 -2.87
C ASP A 226 18.65 0.79 -2.68
N ASP A 227 18.63 -0.44 -3.20
CA ASP A 227 17.50 -1.35 -3.01
C ASP A 227 17.58 -2.07 -1.66
N LEU A 228 16.81 -1.54 -0.68
CA LEU A 228 16.65 -2.16 0.64
C LEU A 228 16.30 -3.64 0.58
N SER A 229 15.63 -4.11 -0.48
CA SER A 229 15.26 -5.51 -0.63
C SER A 229 16.48 -6.45 -0.64
N ILE A 230 17.65 -5.97 -1.11
CA ILE A 230 18.88 -6.77 -1.16
C ILE A 230 19.41 -7.03 0.25
N ALA A 231 19.48 -5.98 1.08
CA ALA A 231 19.91 -6.08 2.47
C ALA A 231 18.90 -6.89 3.30
N GLU A 232 17.60 -6.68 3.07
CA GLU A 232 16.53 -7.45 3.70
C GLU A 232 16.61 -8.94 3.33
N TRP A 233 16.77 -9.25 2.05
CA TRP A 233 16.97 -10.63 1.57
C TRP A 233 18.19 -11.28 2.23
N ALA A 234 19.33 -10.59 2.26
CA ALA A 234 20.55 -11.13 2.89
C ALA A 234 20.34 -11.50 4.37
N ALA A 235 19.61 -10.65 5.12
CA ALA A 235 19.30 -10.90 6.53
C ALA A 235 18.41 -12.14 6.72
N PHE A 236 17.45 -12.38 5.83
CA PHE A 236 16.58 -13.55 5.89
C PHE A 236 17.19 -14.82 5.28
N SER A 237 18.04 -14.71 4.27
CA SER A 237 18.74 -15.86 3.66
C SER A 237 19.85 -16.41 4.55
N ALA A 238 20.48 -15.57 5.38
CA ALA A 238 21.53 -15.97 6.30
C ALA A 238 21.25 -15.42 7.72
N PRO A 239 20.18 -15.90 8.40
CA PRO A 239 19.80 -15.38 9.70
C PRO A 239 20.88 -15.54 10.77
N GLU A 240 21.78 -16.53 10.62
CA GLU A 240 22.90 -16.74 11.54
C GLU A 240 23.99 -15.65 11.45
N SER A 241 23.99 -14.85 10.38
CA SER A 241 24.94 -13.75 10.18
C SER A 241 24.51 -12.43 10.82
N VAL A 242 23.25 -12.34 11.25
CA VAL A 242 22.66 -11.15 11.86
C VAL A 242 22.69 -11.29 13.38
N THR A 243 23.14 -10.26 14.07
CA THR A 243 23.15 -10.26 15.54
C THR A 243 21.77 -9.88 16.07
N ASP A 244 21.27 -10.64 17.04
CA ASP A 244 20.03 -10.31 17.73
C ASP A 244 20.10 -8.91 18.36
N SER A 245 19.05 -8.12 18.14
CA SER A 245 18.93 -6.77 18.68
C SER A 245 17.58 -6.57 19.36
N LYS A 246 17.40 -5.39 19.95
CA LYS A 246 16.10 -5.00 20.51
C LYS A 246 15.03 -4.81 19.43
N THR A 247 15.39 -4.62 18.18
CA THR A 247 14.48 -4.27 17.08
C THR A 247 14.34 -5.38 16.04
N PHE A 248 15.27 -6.33 16.01
CA PHE A 248 15.31 -7.42 15.02
C PHE A 248 15.86 -8.71 15.64
N THR A 249 15.12 -9.80 15.49
CA THR A 249 15.50 -11.14 15.95
C THR A 249 14.88 -12.16 15.00
N VAL A 250 15.72 -12.96 14.35
CA VAL A 250 15.30 -13.95 13.35
C VAL A 250 15.96 -15.29 13.62
N ARG A 251 15.23 -16.39 13.37
CA ARG A 251 15.75 -17.74 13.52
C ARG A 251 15.28 -18.63 12.39
N ARG A 252 16.19 -19.43 11.85
CA ARG A 252 15.88 -20.47 10.88
C ARG A 252 15.03 -21.56 11.54
N THR A 253 14.03 -22.04 10.81
CA THR A 253 13.18 -23.17 11.18
C THR A 253 13.06 -24.13 10.00
N ARG A 254 12.38 -25.25 10.19
CA ARG A 254 12.05 -26.22 9.13
C ARG A 254 10.54 -26.26 8.92
N LEU A 255 10.08 -26.79 7.78
CA LEU A 255 8.67 -27.12 7.58
C LEU A 255 8.21 -28.29 8.46
N GLY A 256 9.15 -29.19 8.79
CA GLY A 256 8.89 -30.35 9.65
C GLY A 256 8.21 -31.52 8.93
N VAL A 257 8.50 -31.67 7.64
CA VAL A 257 8.05 -32.80 6.82
C VAL A 257 9.07 -33.94 6.91
N ASP A 258 8.58 -35.12 7.27
CA ASP A 258 9.33 -36.38 7.35
C ASP A 258 8.98 -37.30 6.15
N HIS A 259 9.73 -38.38 5.94
CA HIS A 259 9.55 -39.27 4.77
C HIS A 259 8.19 -39.99 4.73
N ASP A 260 7.55 -40.19 5.88
CA ASP A 260 6.28 -40.90 6.00
C ASP A 260 5.06 -39.96 5.89
N ASP A 261 5.29 -38.65 5.72
CA ASP A 261 4.22 -37.66 5.53
C ASP A 261 3.58 -37.77 4.14
N PRO A 262 2.37 -37.22 3.94
CA PRO A 262 1.69 -37.22 2.64
C PRO A 262 2.56 -36.66 1.51
N GLY A 263 2.40 -37.20 0.30
CA GLY A 263 3.14 -36.78 -0.90
C GLY A 263 2.99 -35.29 -1.23
N SER A 264 1.84 -34.69 -0.92
CA SER A 264 1.59 -33.25 -1.03
C SER A 264 2.54 -32.44 -0.15
N MET A 265 2.79 -32.88 1.08
CA MET A 265 3.74 -32.25 1.98
C MET A 265 5.19 -32.44 1.51
N GLN A 266 5.51 -33.59 0.92
CA GLN A 266 6.84 -33.87 0.37
C GLN A 266 7.15 -32.99 -0.86
N GLU A 267 6.20 -32.87 -1.79
CA GLU A 267 6.31 -31.95 -2.94
C GLU A 267 6.48 -30.50 -2.47
N LEU A 268 5.70 -30.09 -1.46
CA LEU A 268 5.82 -28.75 -0.89
C LEU A 268 7.19 -28.52 -0.25
N ALA A 269 7.70 -29.50 0.49
CA ALA A 269 9.04 -29.42 1.09
C ALA A 269 10.15 -29.35 0.02
N ALA A 270 9.95 -29.93 -1.15
CA ALA A 270 10.90 -29.82 -2.27
C ALA A 270 10.85 -28.44 -2.95
N ASP A 271 9.71 -27.74 -2.91
CA ASP A 271 9.54 -26.39 -3.49
C ASP A 271 10.06 -25.27 -2.57
N ILE A 272 10.17 -25.49 -1.26
CA ILE A 272 10.58 -24.50 -0.25
C ILE A 272 12.05 -24.71 0.16
N SER A 273 12.90 -23.71 -0.07
CA SER A 273 14.34 -23.78 0.23
C SER A 273 14.68 -23.33 1.65
N ALA A 274 13.96 -22.34 2.19
CA ALA A 274 14.20 -21.84 3.54
C ALA A 274 12.93 -21.32 4.21
N VAL A 275 12.84 -21.53 5.53
CA VAL A 275 11.83 -20.90 6.39
C VAL A 275 12.55 -20.20 7.54
N VAL A 276 12.21 -18.93 7.75
CA VAL A 276 12.75 -18.12 8.85
C VAL A 276 11.59 -17.48 9.59
N VAL A 277 11.64 -17.53 10.91
CA VAL A 277 10.68 -16.86 11.77
C VAL A 277 11.36 -15.63 12.36
N ALA A 278 10.69 -14.48 12.27
CA ALA A 278 11.09 -13.25 12.92
C ALA A 278 10.33 -13.14 14.25
N ASP A 279 11.02 -13.39 15.37
CA ASP A 279 10.46 -13.20 16.71
C ASP A 279 10.26 -11.71 17.02
N ARG A 280 11.07 -10.86 16.38
CA ARG A 280 10.95 -9.42 16.45
C ARG A 280 11.40 -8.78 15.16
N VAL A 281 10.60 -7.84 14.66
CA VAL A 281 10.95 -6.97 13.53
C VAL A 281 10.39 -5.57 13.79
N ARG A 282 11.20 -4.54 13.56
CA ARG A 282 10.76 -3.14 13.56
C ARG A 282 10.66 -2.66 12.12
N GLU A 283 9.49 -2.15 11.76
CA GLU A 283 9.24 -1.45 10.50
C GLU A 283 9.13 0.05 10.78
N VAL A 284 9.84 0.87 10.01
CA VAL A 284 9.67 2.32 9.99
C VAL A 284 8.96 2.70 8.71
N ARG A 285 7.85 3.45 8.81
CA ARG A 285 7.08 3.93 7.67
C ARG A 285 7.01 5.45 7.66
N ALA A 286 7.61 6.07 6.65
CA ALA A 286 7.55 7.51 6.42
C ALA A 286 6.49 7.87 5.39
N LEU A 287 5.75 8.95 5.63
CA LEU A 287 4.77 9.51 4.68
C LEU A 287 5.37 10.73 3.98
N GLU A 288 5.62 10.63 2.68
CA GLU A 288 6.10 11.74 1.86
C GLU A 288 4.96 12.69 1.49
N GLY A 289 3.83 12.11 1.10
CA GLY A 289 2.70 12.84 0.53
C GLY A 289 1.63 11.90 0.03
N PHE A 290 0.78 12.42 -0.84
CA PHE A 290 -0.21 11.64 -1.55
C PHE A 290 -0.56 12.30 -2.88
N THR A 291 -1.19 11.54 -3.78
CA THR A 291 -1.87 12.10 -4.94
C THR A 291 -3.37 11.84 -4.87
N ARG A 292 -4.14 12.47 -5.76
CA ARG A 292 -5.59 12.25 -5.88
C ARG A 292 -5.99 12.10 -7.34
N TYR A 293 -7.12 11.43 -7.55
CA TYR A 293 -7.75 11.12 -8.83
C TYR A 293 -6.95 10.19 -9.73
N GLU A 294 -5.70 10.53 -10.01
CA GLU A 294 -4.73 9.72 -10.75
C GLU A 294 -3.43 9.66 -9.95
N PRO A 295 -2.77 8.49 -9.87
CA PRO A 295 -1.47 8.39 -9.21
C PRO A 295 -0.40 9.13 -10.00
N ASN A 296 0.69 9.51 -9.32
CA ASN A 296 1.87 10.03 -10.00
C ASN A 296 2.50 8.87 -10.80
N SER A 297 2.63 9.05 -12.11
CA SER A 297 3.12 8.03 -13.02
C SER A 297 4.62 8.14 -13.29
N GLY A 298 5.40 8.88 -12.50
CA GLY A 298 6.80 9.16 -12.84
C GLY A 298 6.92 10.15 -14.00
N GLU A 299 8.11 10.27 -14.58
CA GLU A 299 8.56 11.28 -15.58
C GLU A 299 7.76 11.30 -16.89
N GLY A 300 6.46 11.54 -16.83
CA GLY A 300 5.67 12.06 -17.93
C GLY A 300 5.90 13.56 -18.09
N GLU A 301 5.70 14.08 -19.31
CA GLU A 301 5.73 15.51 -19.61
C GLU A 301 4.95 16.31 -18.55
N GLU A 302 5.50 17.45 -18.11
CA GLU A 302 4.89 18.36 -17.13
C GLU A 302 3.43 18.66 -17.51
N GLY A 303 2.46 17.94 -16.92
CA GLY A 303 1.03 18.15 -17.15
C GLY A 303 0.14 16.91 -17.27
N GLU A 304 0.69 15.69 -17.44
CA GLU A 304 -0.15 14.48 -17.60
C GLU A 304 -0.30 13.60 -16.35
N SER A 305 0.55 13.76 -15.33
CA SER A 305 0.55 12.95 -14.10
C SER A 305 -0.11 13.66 -12.89
N GLY A 306 -0.57 12.88 -11.91
CA GLY A 306 -1.10 13.41 -10.66
C GLY A 306 -0.01 14.10 -9.83
N ARG A 307 -0.22 15.37 -9.43
CA ARG A 307 0.73 16.13 -8.63
C ARG A 307 0.76 15.62 -7.19
N VAL A 308 1.98 15.48 -6.66
CA VAL A 308 2.18 15.10 -5.26
C VAL A 308 1.82 16.27 -4.35
N VAL A 309 0.90 16.03 -3.42
CA VAL A 309 0.62 16.92 -2.29
C VAL A 309 1.52 16.47 -1.16
N SER A 310 2.59 17.24 -0.90
CA SER A 310 3.54 16.92 0.15
C SER A 310 2.92 17.13 1.54
N VAL A 311 3.30 16.27 2.50
CA VAL A 311 2.99 16.52 3.92
C VAL A 311 3.81 17.70 4.46
N ASN A 312 4.95 17.99 3.82
CA ASN A 312 5.80 19.10 4.17
C ASN A 312 5.27 20.41 3.55
N THR A 313 4.43 21.10 4.30
CA THR A 313 3.83 22.37 3.87
C THR A 313 4.82 23.55 3.92
N GLN A 314 5.98 23.37 4.55
CA GLN A 314 7.05 24.37 4.58
C GLN A 314 8.20 23.90 3.70
N ALA A 315 8.59 24.68 2.70
CA ALA A 315 9.63 24.32 1.73
C ALA A 315 11.08 24.14 2.30
N ARG A 316 11.23 23.86 3.61
CA ARG A 316 12.50 23.78 4.33
C ARG A 316 12.65 22.59 5.29
N ALA A 317 11.63 21.78 5.56
CA ALA A 317 11.84 20.63 6.44
C ALA A 317 12.60 19.52 5.70
N LEU A 318 13.73 19.06 6.26
CA LEU A 318 14.54 17.94 5.75
C LEU A 318 14.12 16.59 6.36
N TRP A 319 12.92 16.51 6.95
CA TRP A 319 12.43 15.32 7.65
C TRP A 319 11.00 15.01 7.21
N LEU A 320 10.67 13.71 7.21
CA LEU A 320 9.32 13.21 6.94
C LEU A 320 8.69 12.69 8.23
N PRO A 321 7.38 12.86 8.44
CA PRO A 321 6.69 12.20 9.54
C PRO A 321 6.69 10.69 9.30
N ALA A 322 7.08 9.94 10.34
CA ALA A 322 7.15 8.49 10.30
C ALA A 322 6.48 7.86 11.52
N ILE A 323 6.06 6.61 11.37
CA ILE A 323 5.62 5.74 12.46
C ILE A 323 6.58 4.54 12.57
N GLU A 324 6.79 4.09 13.80
CA GLU A 324 7.52 2.84 14.09
C GLU A 324 6.53 1.78 14.54
N THR A 325 6.61 0.60 13.93
CA THR A 325 5.80 -0.56 14.29
C THR A 325 6.67 -1.76 14.58
N TYR A 326 6.40 -2.43 15.70
CA TYR A 326 7.08 -3.66 16.11
C TYR A 326 6.16 -4.84 15.87
N GLY A 327 6.74 -5.95 15.47
CA GLY A 327 5.97 -7.12 15.08
C GLY A 327 6.76 -8.42 15.08
N GLU A 328 6.07 -9.45 14.64
CA GLU A 328 6.60 -10.77 14.32
C GLU A 328 6.34 -11.09 12.85
N GLY A 329 7.00 -12.11 12.30
CA GLY A 329 6.77 -12.51 10.92
C GLY A 329 7.31 -13.88 10.53
N ILE A 330 6.94 -14.31 9.32
CA ILE A 330 7.34 -15.56 8.69
C ILE A 330 7.90 -15.22 7.31
N PHE A 331 9.14 -15.60 7.07
CA PHE A 331 9.79 -15.56 5.77
C PHE A 331 9.87 -16.95 5.18
N ILE A 332 9.55 -17.06 3.88
CA ILE A 332 9.65 -18.28 3.09
C ILE A 332 10.39 -17.96 1.81
N ALA A 333 11.43 -18.74 1.51
CA ALA A 333 12.08 -18.75 0.21
C ALA A 333 11.69 -20.03 -0.56
N VAL A 334 11.44 -19.88 -1.86
CA VAL A 334 11.25 -21.02 -2.77
C VAL A 334 12.60 -21.46 -3.32
N ASP A 335 12.66 -22.68 -3.85
CA ASP A 335 13.87 -23.21 -4.47
C ASP A 335 14.18 -22.49 -5.79
N GLU A 336 15.40 -21.93 -5.89
CA GLU A 336 15.83 -21.12 -7.03
C GLU A 336 15.95 -21.94 -8.32
N GLU A 337 16.40 -23.18 -8.24
CA GLU A 337 16.57 -24.03 -9.41
C GLU A 337 15.21 -24.43 -9.98
N ARG A 338 14.26 -24.80 -9.11
CA ARG A 338 12.90 -25.16 -9.49
C ARG A 338 12.12 -23.98 -10.04
N VAL A 339 12.16 -22.81 -9.40
CA VAL A 339 11.46 -21.62 -9.92
C VAL A 339 12.06 -21.18 -11.24
N SER A 340 13.39 -21.19 -11.39
CA SER A 340 14.07 -20.89 -12.65
C SER A 340 13.70 -21.88 -13.76
N ALA A 341 13.55 -23.16 -13.45
CA ALA A 341 13.12 -24.17 -14.42
C ALA A 341 11.66 -23.95 -14.85
N TRP A 342 10.78 -23.67 -13.90
CA TRP A 342 9.37 -23.36 -14.14
C TRP A 342 9.19 -22.10 -15.02
N GLU A 343 9.96 -21.05 -14.74
CA GLU A 343 9.95 -19.79 -15.52
C GLU A 343 10.38 -19.98 -16.99
N ARG A 344 11.11 -21.04 -17.33
CA ARG A 344 11.52 -21.31 -18.71
C ARG A 344 10.42 -21.96 -19.55
N ILE A 345 9.35 -22.45 -18.93
CA ILE A 345 8.23 -23.10 -19.63
C ILE A 345 7.55 -22.07 -20.55
N PRO A 346 7.38 -22.33 -21.86
CA PRO A 346 6.83 -21.37 -22.80
C PRO A 346 5.45 -20.83 -22.41
N SER A 347 4.53 -21.69 -21.93
CA SER A 347 3.19 -21.26 -21.53
C SER A 347 3.22 -20.28 -20.34
N VAL A 348 4.10 -20.49 -19.36
CA VAL A 348 4.30 -19.61 -18.20
C VAL A 348 4.84 -18.24 -18.63
N ARG A 349 5.85 -18.24 -19.52
CA ARG A 349 6.45 -17.00 -20.05
C ARG A 349 5.45 -16.21 -20.88
N ASP A 350 4.73 -16.88 -21.77
CA ASP A 350 3.76 -16.25 -22.65
C ASP A 350 2.59 -15.68 -21.86
N TRP A 351 2.17 -16.38 -20.80
CA TRP A 351 1.15 -15.90 -19.89
C TRP A 351 1.57 -14.62 -19.16
N THR A 352 2.78 -14.60 -18.59
CA THR A 352 3.35 -13.43 -17.91
C THR A 352 3.55 -12.26 -18.87
N ARG A 353 3.99 -12.52 -20.11
CA ARG A 353 4.14 -11.47 -21.14
C ARG A 353 2.83 -10.75 -21.46
N ARG A 354 1.68 -11.43 -21.34
CA ARG A 354 0.37 -10.77 -21.48
C ARG A 354 0.07 -9.81 -20.33
N ILE A 355 0.57 -10.09 -19.12
CA ILE A 355 0.48 -9.16 -17.98
C ILE A 355 1.44 -7.99 -18.19
N GLU A 356 2.68 -8.26 -18.61
CA GLU A 356 3.68 -7.23 -18.93
C GLU A 356 3.18 -6.26 -20.02
N GLY A 357 2.52 -6.76 -21.07
CA GLY A 357 1.93 -5.91 -22.10
C GLY A 357 0.88 -4.94 -21.55
N ASN A 358 0.06 -5.39 -20.59
CA ASN A 358 -0.90 -4.53 -19.90
C ASN A 358 -0.21 -3.54 -18.95
N LEU A 359 0.86 -3.97 -18.28
CA LEU A 359 1.68 -3.14 -17.41
C LEU A 359 2.33 -1.99 -18.19
N GLY A 360 2.95 -2.28 -19.33
CA GLY A 360 3.58 -1.27 -20.18
C GLY A 360 2.59 -0.24 -20.75
N ALA A 361 1.30 -0.58 -20.86
CA ALA A 361 0.24 0.34 -21.27
C ALA A 361 -0.44 1.06 -20.08
N SER A 362 -0.04 0.75 -18.84
CA SER A 362 -0.67 1.27 -17.62
C SER A 362 0.00 2.54 -17.13
N PHE A 363 -0.79 3.48 -16.63
CA PHE A 363 -0.29 4.65 -15.89
C PHE A 363 0.43 4.29 -14.58
N LYS A 364 0.35 3.02 -14.13
CA LYS A 364 1.06 2.50 -12.95
C LYS A 364 2.44 1.91 -13.26
N ALA A 365 2.87 1.88 -14.52
CA ALA A 365 4.07 1.17 -14.97
C ALA A 365 5.31 1.52 -14.14
N ASP A 366 5.66 2.79 -14.05
CA ASP A 366 6.91 3.23 -13.42
C ASP A 366 6.95 2.88 -11.93
N ARG A 367 5.85 3.15 -11.22
CA ARG A 367 5.72 2.81 -9.80
C ARG A 367 5.82 1.31 -9.55
N LEU A 368 5.19 0.49 -10.40
CA LEU A 368 5.24 -0.96 -10.26
C LEU A 368 6.61 -1.50 -10.65
N ARG A 369 7.28 -0.94 -11.66
CA ARG A 369 8.65 -1.30 -12.06
C ARG A 369 9.70 -0.98 -11.01
N ALA A 370 9.50 0.08 -10.21
CA ALA A 370 10.37 0.35 -9.06
C ALA A 370 10.42 -0.84 -8.08
N LYS A 371 9.34 -1.64 -8.02
CA LYS A 371 9.20 -2.83 -7.17
C LYS A 371 9.45 -4.15 -7.91
N SER A 372 8.89 -4.34 -9.09
CA SER A 372 9.01 -5.58 -9.88
C SER A 372 10.31 -5.69 -10.67
N GLY A 373 11.04 -4.58 -10.83
CA GLY A 373 12.19 -4.49 -11.72
C GLY A 373 11.81 -4.09 -13.15
N PRO A 374 12.82 -3.98 -14.04
CA PRO A 374 12.65 -3.50 -15.42
C PRO A 374 11.80 -4.42 -16.29
N GLU A 375 11.82 -5.73 -16.03
CA GLU A 375 10.98 -6.75 -16.67
C GLU A 375 10.22 -7.52 -15.59
N LEU A 376 8.91 -7.73 -15.80
CA LEU A 376 8.09 -8.54 -14.91
C LEU A 376 8.41 -10.04 -15.08
N LEU A 377 8.92 -10.64 -14.01
CA LEU A 377 9.18 -12.08 -13.96
C LEU A 377 7.93 -12.88 -13.54
N PRO A 378 7.76 -14.12 -14.03
CA PRO A 378 6.70 -15.00 -13.56
C PRO A 378 6.76 -15.25 -12.06
N ARG A 379 7.98 -15.39 -11.47
CA ARG A 379 8.13 -15.53 -10.01
C ARG A 379 7.56 -14.35 -9.23
N PHE A 380 7.65 -13.13 -9.75
CA PHE A 380 7.13 -11.96 -9.04
C PHE A 380 5.61 -12.06 -8.87
N VAL A 381 4.89 -12.35 -9.95
CA VAL A 381 3.43 -12.51 -9.92
C VAL A 381 3.02 -13.71 -9.06
N MET A 382 3.75 -14.82 -9.15
CA MET A 382 3.51 -16.03 -8.35
C MET A 382 3.73 -15.76 -6.85
N LEU A 383 4.87 -15.20 -6.47
CA LEU A 383 5.23 -14.92 -5.07
C LEU A 383 4.32 -13.86 -4.46
N HIS A 384 4.00 -12.80 -5.20
CA HIS A 384 3.03 -11.81 -4.75
C HIS A 384 1.64 -12.43 -4.54
N THR A 385 1.20 -13.32 -5.44
CA THR A 385 -0.06 -14.04 -5.27
C THR A 385 0.00 -15.02 -4.09
N LEU A 386 1.13 -15.68 -3.87
CA LEU A 386 1.37 -16.54 -2.70
C LEU A 386 1.26 -15.72 -1.42
N ALA A 387 1.90 -14.56 -1.34
CA ALA A 387 1.86 -13.67 -0.17
C ALA A 387 0.42 -13.27 0.17
N HIS A 388 -0.39 -12.95 -0.85
CA HIS A 388 -1.80 -12.67 -0.69
C HIS A 388 -2.59 -13.85 -0.11
N GLN A 389 -2.42 -15.05 -0.67
CA GLN A 389 -3.09 -16.25 -0.15
C GLN A 389 -2.60 -16.60 1.25
N PHE A 390 -1.33 -16.37 1.53
CA PHE A 390 -0.72 -16.64 2.82
C PHE A 390 -1.23 -15.70 3.91
N ILE A 391 -1.35 -14.39 3.66
CA ILE A 391 -2.00 -13.44 4.59
C ILE A 391 -3.44 -13.85 4.87
N ARG A 392 -4.20 -14.26 3.85
CA ARG A 392 -5.59 -14.70 4.05
C ARG A 392 -5.65 -15.91 4.96
N GLN A 393 -4.85 -16.95 4.68
CA GLN A 393 -4.82 -18.16 5.47
C GLN A 393 -4.31 -17.90 6.90
N LEU A 394 -3.23 -17.13 7.06
CA LEU A 394 -2.71 -16.73 8.37
C LEU A 394 -3.73 -15.92 9.17
N SER A 395 -4.54 -15.07 8.54
CA SER A 395 -5.61 -14.34 9.24
C SER A 395 -6.62 -15.29 9.89
N TYR A 396 -6.92 -16.42 9.23
CA TYR A 396 -7.77 -17.47 9.81
C TYR A 396 -7.04 -18.29 10.88
N ASP A 397 -5.79 -18.68 10.65
CA ASP A 397 -5.06 -19.61 11.54
C ASP A 397 -4.49 -18.93 12.79
N SER A 398 -4.05 -17.67 12.68
CA SER A 398 -3.43 -16.90 13.77
C SER A 398 -4.42 -16.00 14.53
N GLY A 399 -5.59 -15.72 13.96
CA GLY A 399 -6.59 -14.80 14.51
C GLY A 399 -6.27 -13.31 14.30
N TYR A 400 -5.14 -12.96 13.68
CA TYR A 400 -4.88 -11.58 13.27
C TYR A 400 -5.89 -11.13 12.21
N ASN A 401 -6.34 -9.88 12.30
CA ASN A 401 -7.05 -9.26 11.19
C ASN A 401 -6.10 -9.13 9.99
N ALA A 402 -6.53 -9.53 8.79
CA ALA A 402 -5.74 -9.37 7.57
C ALA A 402 -5.20 -7.95 7.41
N ALA A 403 -5.97 -6.92 7.78
CA ALA A 403 -5.54 -5.51 7.68
C ALA A 403 -4.32 -5.15 8.55
N SER A 404 -4.01 -5.98 9.56
CA SER A 404 -2.86 -5.85 10.46
C SER A 404 -1.63 -6.64 9.99
N LEU A 405 -1.75 -7.42 8.92
CA LEU A 405 -0.65 -8.15 8.28
C LEU A 405 -0.19 -7.42 7.01
N ARG A 406 1.11 -7.46 6.75
CA ARG A 406 1.75 -6.92 5.55
C ARG A 406 2.67 -7.94 4.91
N GLU A 407 2.94 -7.73 3.64
CA GLU A 407 3.91 -8.51 2.87
C GLU A 407 5.14 -7.66 2.49
N ARG A 408 6.25 -8.36 2.24
CA ARG A 408 7.34 -7.95 1.36
C ARG A 408 7.57 -9.07 0.35
N VAL A 409 7.71 -8.71 -0.93
CA VAL A 409 7.99 -9.67 -2.00
C VAL A 409 9.42 -9.50 -2.49
N TYR A 410 10.25 -10.53 -2.31
CA TYR A 410 11.62 -10.57 -2.79
C TYR A 410 11.69 -11.39 -4.08
N ALA A 411 11.58 -10.69 -5.20
CA ALA A 411 11.50 -11.31 -6.52
C ALA A 411 12.11 -10.39 -7.60
N ARG A 412 13.07 -9.54 -7.22
CA ARG A 412 13.61 -8.51 -8.10
C ARG A 412 14.45 -9.13 -9.22
N SER A 413 14.21 -8.63 -10.45
CA SER A 413 15.05 -8.89 -11.60
C SER A 413 16.32 -8.04 -11.53
N HIS A 414 17.47 -8.67 -11.28
CA HIS A 414 18.77 -8.01 -11.44
C HIS A 414 19.27 -8.14 -12.89
N ALA A 415 20.03 -7.15 -13.36
CA ALA A 415 20.60 -7.20 -14.70
C ALA A 415 21.54 -8.42 -14.86
N PRO A 416 21.59 -9.07 -16.04
CA PRO A 416 22.53 -10.17 -16.29
C PRO A 416 23.98 -9.73 -16.00
N GLY A 417 24.66 -10.42 -15.07
CA GLY A 417 26.02 -10.07 -14.63
C GLY A 417 26.08 -9.22 -13.35
N SER A 418 24.95 -8.92 -12.73
CA SER A 418 24.87 -8.33 -11.38
C SER A 418 25.53 -9.25 -10.33
N GLU A 419 26.24 -8.66 -9.37
CA GLU A 419 26.82 -9.37 -8.22
C GLU A 419 25.77 -9.75 -7.15
N HIS A 420 24.56 -9.20 -7.24
CA HIS A 420 23.48 -9.47 -6.29
C HIS A 420 22.83 -10.86 -6.51
N PRO A 421 22.51 -11.57 -5.42
CA PRO A 421 21.91 -12.91 -5.50
C PRO A 421 20.49 -12.85 -6.08
N PRO A 422 20.05 -13.91 -6.79
CA PRO A 422 18.65 -14.03 -7.17
C PRO A 422 17.76 -14.12 -5.93
N GLN A 423 16.59 -13.49 -6.01
CA GLN A 423 15.61 -13.47 -4.95
C GLN A 423 14.36 -14.25 -5.37
N ALA A 424 13.88 -15.07 -4.45
CA ALA A 424 12.63 -15.81 -4.63
C ALA A 424 12.01 -16.14 -3.28
N GLY A 425 11.37 -15.15 -2.65
CA GLY A 425 10.70 -15.36 -1.37
C GLY A 425 9.73 -14.25 -0.98
N VAL A 426 9.01 -14.50 0.10
CA VAL A 426 8.03 -13.60 0.68
C VAL A 426 8.22 -13.50 2.18
N PHE A 427 8.00 -12.32 2.74
CA PHE A 427 7.97 -12.10 4.18
C PHE A 427 6.62 -11.54 4.59
N ILE A 428 5.90 -12.27 5.44
CA ILE A 428 4.63 -11.83 6.02
C ILE A 428 4.86 -11.43 7.47
N TYR A 429 4.46 -10.23 7.84
CA TYR A 429 4.71 -9.68 9.17
C TYR A 429 3.54 -8.85 9.69
N THR A 430 3.46 -8.70 11.01
CA THR A 430 2.49 -7.82 11.65
C THR A 430 2.91 -6.36 11.51
N ALA A 431 1.99 -5.50 11.10
CA ALA A 431 2.23 -4.09 10.82
C ALA A 431 1.37 -3.12 11.66
N ALA A 432 0.70 -3.64 12.69
CA ALA A 432 -0.07 -2.87 13.64
C ALA A 432 0.43 -3.24 15.04
N GLY A 433 1.08 -2.29 15.71
CA GLY A 433 1.58 -2.42 17.08
C GLY A 433 0.48 -2.16 18.09
N ASP A 434 -0.69 -2.79 17.90
CA ASP A 434 -1.83 -2.60 18.78
C ASP A 434 -1.41 -3.10 20.18
N ALA A 435 -1.89 -2.42 21.22
CA ALA A 435 -1.49 -2.59 22.62
C ALA A 435 -1.72 -4.00 23.23
N GLU A 436 -2.12 -4.96 22.41
CA GLU A 436 -2.14 -6.39 22.70
C GLU A 436 -0.81 -6.97 22.24
N GLY A 437 0.13 -7.11 23.17
CA GLY A 437 1.42 -7.74 22.87
C GLY A 437 1.23 -9.03 22.05
N THR A 438 1.99 -9.17 20.96
CA THR A 438 1.96 -10.34 20.09
C THR A 438 2.24 -11.58 20.94
N LEU A 439 1.24 -12.43 21.17
CA LEU A 439 1.41 -13.68 21.94
C LEU A 439 2.17 -14.76 21.13
N GLY A 440 2.99 -14.36 20.16
CA GLY A 440 3.72 -15.26 19.26
C GLY A 440 2.80 -15.95 18.25
N GLY A 441 1.78 -15.27 17.74
CA GLY A 441 0.78 -15.85 16.85
C GLY A 441 1.40 -16.31 15.53
N LEU A 442 2.09 -15.40 14.81
CA LEU A 442 2.79 -15.75 13.58
C LEU A 442 4.01 -16.62 13.85
N VAL A 443 4.78 -16.35 14.92
CA VAL A 443 5.94 -17.18 15.29
C VAL A 443 5.53 -18.64 15.49
N ARG A 444 4.40 -18.89 16.16
CA ARG A 444 3.85 -20.23 16.35
C ARG A 444 3.37 -20.84 15.04
N GLN A 445 2.69 -20.07 14.19
CA GLN A 445 2.25 -20.56 12.87
C GLN A 445 3.42 -20.88 11.94
N GLY A 446 4.55 -20.18 12.07
CA GLY A 446 5.78 -20.46 11.32
C GLY A 446 6.55 -21.71 11.77
N GLN A 447 6.15 -22.35 12.88
CA GLN A 447 6.80 -23.56 13.40
C GLN A 447 6.09 -24.85 12.95
N PRO A 448 6.83 -25.97 12.80
CA PRO A 448 6.22 -27.28 12.61
C PRO A 448 5.23 -27.68 13.71
N PRO A 449 4.15 -28.42 13.38
CA PRO A 449 3.68 -28.76 12.02
C PRO A 449 2.78 -27.68 11.39
N ASN A 450 2.55 -26.55 12.07
CA ASN A 450 1.51 -25.60 11.68
C ASN A 450 1.76 -25.01 10.28
N LEU A 451 3.01 -24.63 9.97
CA LEU A 451 3.31 -23.96 8.71
C LEU A 451 2.99 -24.83 7.49
N VAL A 452 3.36 -26.11 7.52
CA VAL A 452 3.08 -27.01 6.39
C VAL A 452 1.57 -27.17 6.18
N GLU A 453 0.79 -27.32 7.25
CA GLU A 453 -0.67 -27.40 7.15
C GLU A 453 -1.27 -26.10 6.58
N THR A 454 -0.79 -24.94 7.05
CA THR A 454 -1.21 -23.63 6.55
C THR A 454 -0.92 -23.48 5.05
N LEU A 455 0.26 -23.91 4.59
CA LEU A 455 0.64 -23.87 3.18
C LEU A 455 -0.17 -24.84 2.31
N ILE A 456 -0.51 -26.04 2.81
CA ILE A 456 -1.40 -26.95 2.07
C ILE A 456 -2.81 -26.34 1.96
N ARG A 457 -3.39 -25.89 3.07
CA ARG A 457 -4.74 -25.29 3.09
C ARG A 457 -4.85 -24.05 2.20
N LEU A 458 -3.83 -23.19 2.17
CA LEU A 458 -3.87 -22.02 1.29
C LEU A 458 -3.84 -22.40 -0.18
N LEU A 459 -3.08 -23.43 -0.55
CA LEU A 459 -2.99 -23.89 -1.94
C LEU A 459 -4.31 -24.54 -2.39
N GLU A 460 -4.94 -25.33 -1.52
CA GLU A 460 -6.30 -25.86 -1.74
C GLU A 460 -7.32 -24.73 -1.88
N SER A 461 -7.28 -23.73 -1.00
CA SER A 461 -8.20 -22.58 -1.06
C SER A 461 -8.01 -21.76 -2.33
N ALA A 462 -6.77 -21.65 -2.85
CA ALA A 462 -6.49 -20.89 -4.07
C ALA A 462 -7.13 -21.52 -5.32
N GLN A 463 -7.52 -22.80 -5.28
CA GLN A 463 -8.22 -23.47 -6.39
C GLN A 463 -9.63 -22.94 -6.63
N TRP A 464 -10.25 -22.29 -5.65
CA TRP A 464 -11.66 -21.93 -5.71
C TRP A 464 -11.88 -20.42 -5.72
N CYS A 465 -12.72 -19.94 -6.63
CA CYS A 465 -13.29 -18.60 -6.58
C CYS A 465 -14.80 -18.65 -6.85
N SER A 466 -15.60 -18.00 -6.01
CA SER A 466 -17.05 -17.91 -6.18
C SER A 466 -17.50 -17.14 -7.43
N GLN A 467 -16.56 -16.48 -8.11
CA GLN A 467 -16.77 -15.75 -9.36
C GLN A 467 -16.23 -16.51 -10.58
N ASP A 468 -15.80 -17.76 -10.44
CA ASP A 468 -15.42 -18.58 -11.59
C ASP A 468 -16.65 -18.94 -12.45
N PRO A 469 -16.51 -19.02 -13.79
CA PRO A 469 -15.26 -18.89 -14.56
C PRO A 469 -14.86 -17.44 -14.89
N LEU A 470 -15.68 -16.43 -14.60
CA LEU A 470 -15.40 -15.03 -14.96
C LEU A 470 -14.11 -14.50 -14.32
N CYS A 471 -13.78 -14.97 -13.12
CA CYS A 471 -12.52 -14.65 -12.47
C CYS A 471 -11.34 -15.34 -13.16
N ALA A 472 -11.40 -16.67 -13.34
CA ALA A 472 -10.36 -17.45 -14.02
C ALA A 472 -10.06 -16.95 -15.45
N ASP A 473 -11.10 -16.68 -16.23
CA ASP A 473 -11.00 -16.24 -17.64
C ASP A 473 -10.74 -14.74 -17.78
N SER A 474 -10.52 -14.03 -16.67
CA SER A 474 -10.28 -12.59 -16.70
C SER A 474 -8.99 -12.27 -17.46
N THR A 475 -9.13 -11.58 -18.58
CA THR A 475 -8.01 -11.02 -19.35
C THR A 475 -7.51 -9.68 -18.80
N GLY A 476 -7.98 -9.28 -17.62
CA GLY A 476 -7.83 -7.95 -17.05
C GLY A 476 -8.95 -7.03 -17.52
N ARG A 477 -10.03 -6.89 -16.73
CA ARG A 477 -11.16 -5.97 -16.98
C ARG A 477 -11.28 -4.84 -15.93
N SER A 478 -10.25 -4.63 -15.11
CA SER A 478 -10.24 -3.59 -14.05
C SER A 478 -9.56 -2.29 -14.51
N LEU A 479 -9.58 -1.24 -13.70
CA LEU A 479 -9.12 0.12 -14.04
C LEU A 479 -7.64 0.23 -14.53
N ALA A 480 -6.86 -0.85 -14.45
CA ALA A 480 -5.51 -0.95 -15.03
C ALA A 480 -5.23 -2.28 -15.77
N ASN A 481 -6.18 -3.23 -15.82
CA ASN A 481 -6.03 -4.56 -16.44
C ASN A 481 -4.79 -5.39 -15.99
N LEU A 482 -4.29 -5.14 -14.77
CA LEU A 482 -3.04 -5.76 -14.28
C LEU A 482 -3.25 -7.09 -13.54
N ASN A 483 -4.49 -7.41 -13.17
CA ASN A 483 -4.83 -8.66 -12.49
C ASN A 483 -5.54 -9.60 -13.45
N ARG A 484 -5.24 -10.88 -13.32
CA ARG A 484 -5.90 -11.97 -14.06
C ARG A 484 -6.80 -12.75 -13.10
N ALA A 485 -6.56 -14.03 -12.84
CA ALA A 485 -7.40 -14.87 -11.98
C ALA A 485 -7.30 -14.47 -10.48
N ALA A 486 -7.67 -13.23 -10.18
CA ALA A 486 -7.57 -12.56 -8.89
C ALA A 486 -8.69 -11.50 -8.77
N CYS A 487 -9.59 -11.70 -7.79
CA CYS A 487 -10.67 -10.76 -7.47
C CYS A 487 -10.86 -10.64 -5.95
N HIS A 488 -11.77 -9.77 -5.51
CA HIS A 488 -12.10 -9.60 -4.08
C HIS A 488 -12.58 -10.87 -3.39
N ALA A 489 -13.11 -11.84 -4.13
CA ALA A 489 -13.55 -13.10 -3.54
C ALA A 489 -12.38 -14.04 -3.18
N CYS A 490 -11.28 -14.02 -3.96
CA CYS A 490 -10.22 -15.02 -3.84
C CYS A 490 -8.84 -14.47 -3.44
N THR A 491 -8.39 -13.33 -3.98
CA THR A 491 -6.96 -12.94 -3.90
C THR A 491 -6.76 -11.52 -3.34
N LEU A 492 -7.66 -10.58 -3.63
CA LEU A 492 -7.44 -9.19 -3.20
C LEU A 492 -7.53 -9.06 -1.67
N LEU A 493 -6.65 -8.22 -1.12
CA LEU A 493 -6.49 -7.90 0.29
C LEU A 493 -6.85 -6.44 0.58
N PRO A 494 -7.04 -6.05 1.85
CA PRO A 494 -7.02 -4.64 2.25
C PRO A 494 -5.78 -3.92 1.71
N GLU A 495 -5.93 -2.67 1.28
CA GLU A 495 -4.83 -1.87 0.71
C GLU A 495 -3.65 -1.68 1.69
N THR A 496 -3.89 -1.81 3.00
CA THR A 496 -2.85 -1.71 4.03
C THR A 496 -1.88 -2.89 4.05
N CYS A 497 -2.22 -4.02 3.41
CA CYS A 497 -1.44 -5.25 3.43
C CYS A 497 -0.39 -5.32 2.30
N CYS A 498 -0.77 -4.83 1.12
CA CYS A 498 -0.03 -5.03 -0.13
C CYS A 498 0.84 -3.81 -0.45
N GLU A 499 2.10 -4.02 -0.82
CA GLU A 499 3.02 -2.93 -1.19
C GLU A 499 2.82 -2.41 -2.62
N ILE A 500 2.08 -3.15 -3.46
CA ILE A 500 1.85 -2.83 -4.87
C ILE A 500 0.36 -2.63 -5.23
N ASP A 501 -0.45 -2.20 -4.26
CA ASP A 501 -1.87 -1.85 -4.42
C ASP A 501 -2.71 -2.92 -5.16
N ASN A 502 -2.64 -4.17 -4.69
CA ASN A 502 -3.41 -5.27 -5.26
C ASN A 502 -3.28 -5.37 -6.80
N SER A 503 -2.09 -5.13 -7.35
CA SER A 503 -1.81 -5.18 -8.80
C SER A 503 -0.88 -6.34 -9.12
N LEU A 504 -0.86 -6.86 -10.35
CA LEU A 504 0.01 -7.98 -10.74
C LEU A 504 -0.25 -9.25 -9.93
N LEU A 505 -1.53 -9.65 -9.84
CA LEU A 505 -1.98 -10.84 -9.13
C LEU A 505 -2.59 -11.86 -10.10
N ASP A 506 -2.25 -13.13 -9.91
CA ASP A 506 -2.75 -14.24 -10.72
C ASP A 506 -2.58 -15.62 -10.06
N ARG A 507 -3.70 -16.24 -9.64
CA ARG A 507 -3.64 -17.59 -9.03
C ARG A 507 -3.28 -18.68 -10.04
N THR A 508 -3.44 -18.45 -11.35
CA THR A 508 -3.04 -19.43 -12.37
C THR A 508 -1.53 -19.70 -12.32
N LEU A 509 -0.70 -18.69 -12.04
CA LEU A 509 0.75 -18.92 -11.88
C LEU A 509 1.12 -19.63 -10.57
N LEU A 510 0.23 -19.59 -9.56
CA LEU A 510 0.42 -20.27 -8.29
C LEU A 510 0.05 -21.76 -8.37
N ILE A 511 -1.20 -22.05 -8.78
CA ILE A 511 -1.79 -23.41 -8.74
C ILE A 511 -1.94 -24.07 -10.10
N GLY A 512 -1.88 -23.29 -11.17
CA GLY A 512 -2.05 -23.75 -12.55
C GLY A 512 -3.49 -23.74 -13.03
N ASP A 513 -3.61 -23.90 -14.34
CA ASP A 513 -4.82 -24.33 -15.02
C ASP A 513 -4.47 -25.47 -16.00
N GLY A 514 -5.44 -25.88 -16.82
CA GLY A 514 -5.22 -26.95 -17.80
C GLY A 514 -4.12 -26.66 -18.85
N GLU A 515 -3.78 -25.38 -19.08
CA GLU A 515 -2.83 -24.93 -20.11
C GLU A 515 -1.50 -24.42 -19.52
N VAL A 516 -1.57 -23.70 -18.41
CA VAL A 516 -0.45 -23.08 -17.71
C VAL A 516 -0.17 -23.87 -16.43
N PRO A 517 1.00 -24.53 -16.31
CA PRO A 517 1.37 -25.18 -15.07
C PRO A 517 1.70 -24.10 -14.02
N GLY A 518 0.99 -24.11 -12.89
CA GLY A 518 1.37 -23.29 -11.74
C GLY A 518 2.58 -23.86 -11.05
N PHE A 519 3.29 -23.02 -10.28
CA PHE A 519 4.49 -23.45 -9.57
C PHE A 519 4.22 -24.60 -8.60
N PHE A 520 3.14 -24.51 -7.79
CA PHE A 520 2.75 -25.54 -6.82
C PHE A 520 1.78 -26.58 -7.40
N ARG A 521 1.72 -26.74 -8.73
CA ARG A 521 0.81 -27.72 -9.35
C ARG A 521 1.06 -29.15 -8.82
N GLY A 522 2.32 -29.52 -8.57
CA GLY A 522 2.68 -30.83 -8.02
C GLY A 522 2.06 -31.10 -6.66
N VAL A 523 2.17 -30.13 -5.75
CA VAL A 523 1.56 -30.16 -4.41
C VAL A 523 0.04 -30.34 -4.50
N VAL A 524 -0.61 -29.52 -5.33
CA VAL A 524 -2.06 -29.53 -5.52
C VAL A 524 -2.53 -30.87 -6.08
N GLN A 525 -1.82 -31.42 -7.07
CA GLN A 525 -2.17 -32.70 -7.67
C GLN A 525 -2.03 -33.84 -6.66
N ALA A 526 -0.92 -33.87 -5.90
CA ALA A 526 -0.72 -34.87 -4.86
C ALA A 526 -1.81 -34.81 -3.77
N ALA A 527 -2.20 -33.60 -3.33
CA ALA A 527 -3.27 -33.42 -2.35
C ALA A 527 -4.65 -33.91 -2.87
N LEU A 528 -4.93 -33.72 -4.16
CA LEU A 528 -6.14 -34.26 -4.80
C LEU A 528 -6.12 -35.79 -4.89
N GLU A 529 -4.98 -36.38 -5.24
CA GLU A 529 -4.79 -37.83 -5.30
C GLU A 529 -4.93 -38.48 -3.90
N GLU A 530 -4.38 -37.85 -2.87
CA GLU A 530 -4.55 -38.24 -1.46
C GLU A 530 -6.01 -38.18 -1.01
N SER A 531 -6.69 -37.08 -1.33
CA SER A 531 -8.12 -36.90 -0.99
C SER A 531 -9.00 -37.92 -1.70
N ALA A 532 -8.71 -38.23 -2.98
CA ALA A 532 -9.42 -39.28 -3.72
C ALA A 532 -9.18 -40.66 -3.12
N GLY A 533 -7.92 -40.99 -2.79
CA GLY A 533 -7.55 -42.27 -2.17
C GLY A 533 -8.18 -42.48 -0.78
N ALA A 534 -8.37 -41.41 -0.01
CA ALA A 534 -9.03 -41.47 1.30
C ALA A 534 -10.53 -41.82 1.23
N ILE A 535 -11.21 -41.46 0.13
CA ILE A 535 -12.63 -41.77 -0.09
C ILE A 535 -12.84 -43.24 -0.52
N ASP A 536 -11.84 -43.82 -1.19
CA ASP A 536 -11.86 -45.20 -1.70
C ASP A 536 -11.41 -46.26 -0.66
N LEU A 537 -11.07 -45.85 0.57
CA LEU A 537 -10.79 -46.75 1.68
C LEU A 537 -12.10 -47.24 2.34
N PRO A 538 -12.31 -48.56 2.49
CA PRO A 538 -13.57 -49.15 2.96
C PRO A 538 -13.90 -48.91 4.44
#